data_AF-K0B716-F1
#
_entry.id   AF-K0B716-F1
#
_cell.length_a   1.000
_cell.length_b   1.000
_cell.length_c   1.000
_cell.angle_alpha   90.00
_cell.angle_beta   90.00
_cell.angle_gamma   90.00
#
_symmetry.space_group_name_H-M   'P 1'
#
loop_
_entity.id
_entity.type
_entity.pdbx_description
1 polymer ?
#
loop_
_entity_poly.entity_id
_entity_poly.type
_entity_poly.pdbx_seq_one_letter_code
_entity_poly.pdbx_strand_id
1 'polypeptide(L)' 'MNDSVNIKEIIIEFIKNRSEINETTATRHIHRRFDISEEEIEKILEEFVNKNKIKKTYDEEYQENRFTT' A
#
# COMPACT_ATOMS: atom_id res chain seq x y z
N MET A 1 -8.73 16.69 -17.26
CA MET A 1 -8.76 16.83 -15.79
C MET A 1 -7.82 15.77 -15.21
N ASN A 2 -7.18 16.09 -14.09
CA ASN A 2 -6.00 15.44 -13.51
C ASN A 2 -6.33 14.13 -12.74
N ASP A 3 -7.03 13.19 -13.36
CA ASP A 3 -7.57 12.02 -12.64
C ASP A 3 -6.48 11.15 -12.01
N SER A 4 -5.31 11.01 -12.67
CA SER A 4 -4.17 10.24 -12.14
C SER A 4 -3.40 10.94 -11.01
N VAL A 5 -3.47 12.26 -10.89
CA VAL A 5 -2.81 12.98 -9.76
C VAL A 5 -3.63 12.77 -8.49
N ASN A 6 -4.96 12.78 -8.63
CA ASN A 6 -5.89 12.64 -7.52
C ASN A 6 -5.82 11.24 -6.88
N ILE A 7 -5.69 10.17 -7.70
CA ILE A 7 -5.68 8.81 -7.17
C ILE A 7 -4.47 8.52 -6.27
N LYS A 8 -3.28 9.05 -6.61
CA LYS A 8 -2.07 8.88 -5.79
C LYS A 8 -2.23 9.58 -4.43
N GLU A 9 -2.83 10.77 -4.41
CA GLU A 9 -3.09 11.53 -3.19
C GLU A 9 -4.10 10.80 -2.27
N ILE A 10 -5.13 10.20 -2.86
CA ILE A 10 -6.10 9.41 -2.11
C ILE A 10 -5.46 8.13 -1.53
N ILE A 11 -4.61 7.43 -2.31
CA ILE A 11 -3.93 6.22 -1.83
C ILE A 11 -2.96 6.55 -0.69
N ILE A 12 -2.18 7.63 -0.78
CA ILE A 12 -1.26 8.01 0.30
C ILE A 12 -2.02 8.37 1.59
N GLU A 13 -3.15 9.07 1.47
CA GLU A 13 -4.00 9.40 2.62
C GLU A 13 -4.60 8.14 3.25
N PHE A 14 -5.10 7.22 2.41
CA PHE A 14 -5.58 5.91 2.85
C PHE A 14 -4.53 5.12 3.63
N ILE A 15 -3.29 5.10 3.14
CA ILE A 15 -2.18 4.40 3.82
C ILE A 15 -1.87 5.05 5.17
N LYS A 16 -1.80 6.38 5.22
CA LYS A 16 -1.51 7.12 6.46
C LYS A 16 -2.58 6.86 7.53
N ASN A 17 -3.86 6.98 7.17
CA ASN A 17 -4.98 6.76 8.09
C ASN A 17 -4.96 5.34 8.67
N ARG A 18 -4.65 4.32 7.85
CA ARG A 18 -4.53 2.94 8.33
C ARG A 18 -3.28 2.68 9.15
N SER A 19 -2.16 3.32 8.80
CA SER A 19 -0.92 3.22 9.58
C SER A 19 -1.10 3.79 10.99
N GLU A 20 -1.93 4.81 11.18
CA GLU A 20 -2.20 5.40 12.50
C GLU A 20 -2.94 4.43 13.44
N ILE A 21 -3.70 3.49 12.89
CA ILE A 21 -4.46 2.49 13.63
C ILE A 21 -3.85 1.08 13.54
N ASN A 22 -2.59 0.96 13.10
CA ASN A 22 -1.86 -0.30 12.91
C ASN A 22 -2.57 -1.31 11.99
N GLU A 23 -3.29 -0.83 10.99
CA GLU A 23 -3.92 -1.68 9.98
C GLU A 23 -3.00 -1.93 8.77
N THR A 24 -3.16 -3.11 8.18
CA THR A 24 -2.39 -3.53 7.00
C THR A 24 -2.79 -2.79 5.73
N THR A 25 -1.80 -2.22 5.06
CA THR A 25 -1.93 -1.49 3.79
C THR A 25 -1.30 -2.23 2.62
N ALA A 26 -1.30 -3.57 2.66
CA ALA A 26 -0.76 -4.40 1.59
C ALA A 26 -1.43 -4.11 0.23
N THR A 27 -0.71 -4.36 -0.88
CA THR A 27 -1.15 -4.14 -2.27
C THR A 27 -2.58 -4.62 -2.51
N ARG A 28 -2.91 -5.83 -2.04
CA ARG A 28 -4.25 -6.44 -2.19
C ARG A 28 -5.39 -5.62 -1.56
N HIS A 29 -5.14 -4.94 -0.43
CA HIS A 29 -6.17 -4.11 0.22
C HIS A 29 -6.46 -2.84 -0.58
N ILE A 30 -5.41 -2.26 -1.15
CA ILE A 30 -5.53 -1.08 -2.01
C ILE A 30 -6.22 -1.47 -3.32
N HIS A 31 -5.86 -2.62 -3.91
CA HIS A 31 -6.49 -3.15 -5.13
C HIS A 31 -8.00 -3.30 -4.96
N ARG A 32 -8.42 -4.00 -3.90
CA ARG A 32 -9.85 -4.20 -3.61
C ARG A 32 -10.60 -2.90 -3.31
N ARG A 33 -9.92 -1.89 -2.78
CA ARG A 33 -10.55 -0.63 -2.36
C ARG A 33 -10.74 0.34 -3.52
N PHE A 34 -9.76 0.41 -4.42
CA PHE A 34 -9.72 1.41 -5.48
C PHE A 34 -9.93 0.83 -6.88
N ASP A 35 -10.04 -0.49 -7.01
CA ASP A 35 -10.20 -1.21 -8.29
C ASP A 35 -9.06 -0.90 -9.28
N ILE A 36 -7.85 -0.70 -8.76
CA ILE A 36 -6.62 -0.44 -9.52
C ILE A 36 -5.82 -1.73 -9.56
N SER A 37 -5.19 -2.05 -10.69
CA SER A 37 -4.40 -3.28 -10.82
C SER A 37 -3.30 -3.38 -9.75
N GLU A 38 -3.03 -4.59 -9.26
CA GLU A 38 -1.99 -4.80 -8.25
C GLU A 38 -0.61 -4.31 -8.75
N GLU A 39 -0.30 -4.49 -10.04
CA GLU A 39 0.94 -4.00 -10.67
C GLU A 39 1.06 -2.46 -10.63
N GLU A 40 -0.02 -1.73 -10.93
CA GLU A 40 -0.01 -0.27 -10.84
C GLU A 40 0.13 0.20 -9.39
N ILE A 41 -0.50 -0.49 -8.44
CA ILE A 41 -0.36 -0.18 -7.02
C ILE A 41 1.07 -0.40 -6.55
N GLU A 42 1.72 -1.49 -6.96
CA GLU A 42 3.12 -1.75 -6.61
C GLU A 42 4.03 -0.62 -7.11
N LYS A 43 3.84 -0.15 -8.35
CA LYS A 43 4.57 1.01 -8.88
C LYS A 43 4.32 2.28 -8.07
N ILE A 44 3.07 2.54 -7.66
CA ILE A 44 2.71 3.70 -6.83
C ILE A 44 3.37 3.62 -5.45
N LEU A 45 3.31 2.45 -4.80
CA LEU A 45 3.90 2.20 -3.49
C LEU A 45 5.43 2.33 -3.54
N GLU A 46 6.06 1.77 -4.56
CA GLU A 46 7.50 1.88 -4.78
C GLU A 46 7.91 3.36 -4.98
N GLU A 47 7.15 4.12 -5.77
CA GLU A 47 7.37 5.57 -5.92
C GLU A 47 7.26 6.30 -4.58
N PHE A 48 6.29 5.94 -3.72
CA PHE A 48 6.13 6.54 -2.40
C PHE A 48 7.26 6.19 -1.44
N VAL A 49 7.76 4.95 -1.47
CA VAL A 49 8.92 4.52 -0.69
C VAL A 49 10.17 5.27 -1.16
N ASN A 50 10.42 5.32 -2.47
CA ASN A 50 11.57 6.03 -3.04
C ASN A 50 11.56 7.53 -2.75
N LYS A 51 10.36 8.13 -2.61
CA LYS A 51 10.17 9.53 -2.21
C LYS A 51 10.13 9.74 -0.70
N ASN A 52 10.39 8.72 0.11
CA ASN A 52 10.29 8.75 1.58
C ASN A 52 8.91 9.22 2.10
N LYS A 53 7.83 9.02 1.33
CA LYS A 53 6.46 9.36 1.73
C LYS A 53 5.84 8.30 2.64
N ILE A 54 6.24 7.04 2.47
CA ILE A 54 5.85 5.90 3.31
C ILE A 54 7.09 5.05 3.59
N LYS A 55 7.04 4.25 4.67
CA LYS A 55 8.05 3.22 4.94
C LYS A 55 7.47 1.86 4.57
N LYS A 56 8.23 1.05 3.85
CA LYS A 56 7.88 -0.35 3.61
C LYS A 56 8.18 -1.14 4.88
N THR A 57 7.16 -1.63 5.57
CA THR A 57 7.31 -2.60 6.64
C THR A 57 7.14 -4.00 6.06
N TYR A 58 8.16 -4.83 6.22
CA TYR A 58 8.03 -6.26 5.99
C TYR A 58 7.61 -6.90 7.30
N ASP A 59 6.43 -7.47 7.33
CA ASP A 59 5.97 -8.30 8.44
C ASP A 59 6.49 -9.72 8.21
N GLU A 60 7.69 -10.01 8.73
CA GLU A 60 8.31 -11.34 8.64
C GLU A 60 7.46 -12.41 9.35
N GLU A 61 6.76 -12.04 10.42
CA GLU A 61 5.93 -12.91 11.25
C GLU A 61 4.72 -13.50 10.48
N TYR A 62 4.18 -12.74 9.52
CA TYR A 62 3.06 -13.17 8.67
C TYR A 62 3.47 -14.17 7.57
N GLN A 63 4.74 -14.20 7.17
CA GLN A 63 5.25 -15.10 6.12
C GLN A 63 5.81 -16.40 6.69
N GLU A 64 6.57 -16.35 7.80
CA GLU A 64 7.14 -17.57 8.39
C GLU A 64 6.06 -18.53 8.90
N ASN A 65 4.94 -18.02 9.41
CA ASN A 65 3.81 -18.84 9.87
C ASN A 65 2.95 -19.47 8.76
N ARG A 66 3.26 -19.24 7.47
CA ARG A 66 2.55 -19.90 6.36
C ARG A 66 3.15 -21.24 5.94
N PHE A 67 4.39 -21.52 6.36
CA PHE A 67 5.10 -22.74 5.97
C PHE A 67 5.53 -23.62 7.16
N THR A 68 5.20 -23.22 8.39
CA THR A 68 5.56 -23.92 9.64
C THR A 68 4.41 -24.74 10.26
N THR A 69 3.43 -25.20 9.46
CA THR A 69 2.42 -26.19 9.92
C THR A 69 2.57 -27.52 9.20
#